data_AF-A0AAW2WLU2-F1
#
_entry.id   AF-A0AAW2WLU2-F1
#
_cell.length_a   1.000
_cell.length_b   1.000
_cell.length_c   1.000
_cell.angle_alpha   90.00
_cell.angle_beta   90.00
_cell.angle_gamma   90.00
#
_symmetry.space_group_name_H-M   'P 1'
#
loop_
_entity.id
_entity.type
_entity.pdbx_description
1 polymer ?
#
loop_
_entity_poly.entity_id
_entity_poly.type
_entity_poly.pdbx_seq_one_letter_code
_entity_poly.pdbx_strand_id
1 'polypeptide(L)'
;MASSIVPRPATTLSPARTTTTTSSTPKPRHFPTIRKHNRCPKISCKSTDNDQESAAPGKFDRRNVLIGLGGLYGATTLAASPFAFAAPISAPDVTKCGPADLPAGAAPTNCCPPPTGEIIDFKFPPPSTTLRVRPAAHLADEAYIAKFNKAVELMRALPEDDPRSFKQQASVHCAYCDGAYDQVGFPNLELQVHNSWLFFPFHRYYLYFFERILGKLIDDPTFAMPFWNWDSPGGMRIPAMYANPNSPLYDSLRDQRHQPPTVLDLNYSGTDPPSVLINRRGET
;
A
#
# COMPACT_ATOMS: atom_id res chain seq x y z
N MET A 1 2.66 -87.82 5.72
CA MET A 1 3.77 -87.88 4.74
C MET A 1 3.46 -86.83 3.68
N ALA A 2 4.26 -85.85 3.32
CA ALA A 2 5.60 -85.44 3.70
C ALA A 2 5.60 -83.91 3.87
N SER A 3 6.43 -83.43 4.79
CA SER A 3 6.59 -82.01 5.12
C SER A 3 7.71 -81.43 4.24
N SER A 4 7.44 -80.36 3.50
CA SER A 4 8.46 -79.61 2.75
C SER A 4 8.67 -78.25 3.40
N ILE A 5 9.83 -78.14 4.04
CA ILE A 5 10.37 -76.96 4.70
C ILE A 5 10.93 -76.02 3.62
N VAL A 6 10.43 -74.79 3.56
CA VAL A 6 11.04 -73.70 2.77
C VAL A 6 11.67 -72.70 3.75
N PRO A 7 12.95 -72.29 3.57
CA PRO A 7 13.67 -71.50 4.56
C PRO A 7 13.25 -70.02 4.57
N ARG A 8 13.20 -69.43 5.77
CA ARG A 8 13.10 -67.98 5.99
C ARG A 8 14.39 -67.28 5.52
N PRO A 9 14.31 -66.07 4.92
CA PRO A 9 15.50 -65.28 4.63
C PRO A 9 16.14 -64.77 5.92
N ALA A 10 17.47 -64.91 6.01
CA ALA A 10 18.28 -64.43 7.12
C ALA A 10 18.40 -62.90 7.08
N THR A 11 18.05 -62.26 8.20
CA THR A 11 18.27 -60.84 8.45
C THR A 11 19.78 -60.56 8.51
N THR A 12 20.31 -59.89 7.50
CA THR A 12 21.71 -59.47 7.46
C THR A 12 21.86 -58.20 8.32
N LEU A 13 22.46 -58.35 9.49
CA LEU A 13 22.88 -57.23 10.33
C LEU A 13 23.99 -56.46 9.61
N SER A 14 23.69 -55.24 9.19
CA SER A 14 24.68 -54.30 8.66
C SER A 14 25.60 -53.83 9.79
N PRO A 15 26.92 -53.76 9.58
CA PRO A 15 27.83 -53.26 10.60
C PRO A 15 27.63 -51.76 10.80
N ALA A 16 27.54 -51.36 12.07
CA ALA A 16 27.49 -49.98 12.49
C ALA A 16 28.73 -49.24 11.99
N ARG A 17 28.51 -48.20 11.17
CA ARG A 17 29.56 -47.32 10.67
C ARG A 17 29.93 -46.34 11.77
N THR A 18 31.01 -46.63 12.48
CA THR A 18 31.64 -45.74 13.47
C THR A 18 32.18 -44.50 12.74
N THR A 19 31.46 -43.38 12.81
CA THR A 19 32.01 -42.08 12.41
C THR A 19 32.79 -41.50 13.57
N THR A 20 34.11 -41.53 13.43
CA THR A 20 35.08 -40.87 14.30
C THR A 20 34.80 -39.37 14.33
N THR A 21 34.30 -38.86 15.46
CA THR A 21 34.21 -37.43 15.74
C THR A 21 35.63 -36.89 15.96
N THR A 22 36.17 -36.24 14.94
CA THR A 22 37.39 -35.43 15.09
C THR A 22 36.99 -34.08 15.69
N SER A 23 37.38 -33.86 16.95
CA SER A 23 37.26 -32.57 17.60
C SER A 23 38.34 -31.62 17.06
N SER A 24 38.03 -30.87 16.02
CA SER A 24 38.87 -29.75 15.59
C SER A 24 38.50 -28.52 16.41
N THR A 25 39.31 -28.19 17.42
CA THR A 25 39.29 -26.88 18.08
C THR A 25 39.73 -25.81 17.07
N PRO A 26 38.96 -24.74 16.83
CA PRO A 26 39.44 -23.64 16.01
C PRO A 26 40.52 -22.86 16.78
N LYS A 27 41.73 -22.78 16.24
CA LYS A 27 42.76 -21.85 16.69
C LYS A 27 42.24 -20.41 16.58
N PRO A 28 42.49 -19.54 17.57
CA PRO A 28 42.07 -18.15 17.50
C PRO A 28 42.84 -17.46 16.38
N ARG A 29 42.12 -16.95 15.37
CA ARG A 29 42.71 -16.05 14.38
C ARG A 29 42.80 -14.67 15.02
N HIS A 30 44.02 -14.15 15.12
CA HIS A 30 44.30 -12.78 15.50
C HIS A 30 43.57 -11.82 14.54
N PHE A 31 42.60 -11.09 15.07
CA PHE A 31 42.04 -9.92 14.39
C PHE A 31 43.08 -8.80 14.44
N PRO A 32 43.49 -8.19 13.31
CA PRO A 32 44.24 -6.95 13.36
C PRO A 32 43.30 -5.87 13.90
N THR A 33 43.68 -5.25 15.02
CA THR A 33 43.02 -4.07 15.57
C THR A 33 43.18 -2.91 14.59
N ILE A 34 42.14 -2.68 13.77
CA ILE A 34 42.03 -1.43 13.01
C ILE A 34 41.84 -0.31 14.03
N ARG A 35 42.89 0.50 14.24
CA ARG A 35 42.79 1.77 14.95
C ARG A 35 41.72 2.62 14.26
N LYS A 36 40.58 2.82 14.93
CA LYS A 36 39.61 3.85 14.55
C LYS A 36 40.29 5.21 14.69
N HIS A 37 40.79 5.77 13.61
CA HIS A 37 41.07 7.19 13.54
C HIS A 37 39.72 7.92 13.54
N ASN A 38 39.25 8.32 14.73
CA ASN A 38 38.21 9.34 14.86
C ASN A 38 38.77 10.68 14.37
N ARG A 39 38.81 10.86 13.05
CA ARG A 39 38.90 12.18 12.44
C ARG A 39 37.53 12.48 11.83
N CYS A 40 36.66 13.01 12.67
CA CYS A 40 35.48 13.72 12.19
C CYS A 40 35.97 15.13 11.82
N PRO A 41 36.00 15.52 10.54
CA PRO A 41 36.34 16.88 10.18
C PRO A 41 35.23 17.79 10.70
N LYS A 42 35.54 18.60 11.72
CA LYS A 42 34.65 19.70 12.12
C LYS A 42 34.72 20.77 11.02
N ILE A 43 33.74 20.74 10.14
CA ILE A 43 33.49 21.86 9.20
C ILE A 43 32.85 22.97 10.04
N SER A 44 33.64 23.99 10.37
CA SER A 44 33.16 25.22 10.98
C SER A 44 32.95 26.24 9.86
N CYS A 45 31.70 26.45 9.47
CA CYS A 45 31.34 27.55 8.59
C CYS A 45 31.25 28.82 9.46
N LYS A 46 32.30 29.64 9.47
CA LYS A 46 32.20 31.03 9.94
C LYS A 46 31.55 31.83 8.82
N SER A 47 30.31 32.27 9.02
CA SER A 47 29.76 33.39 8.26
C SER A 47 30.44 34.67 8.75
N THR A 48 30.92 35.49 7.83
CA THR A 48 31.32 36.86 8.13
C THR A 48 30.06 37.67 8.41
N ASP A 49 29.93 38.19 9.63
CA ASP A 49 28.94 39.23 9.97
C ASP A 49 29.31 40.52 9.23
N ASN A 50 28.90 40.59 7.97
CA ASN A 50 28.71 41.86 7.28
C ASN A 50 27.29 41.80 6.76
N ASP A 51 26.39 42.43 7.50
CA ASP A 51 25.35 43.32 6.97
C ASP A 51 24.63 43.98 8.16
N GLN A 52 25.11 45.17 8.51
CA GLN A 52 24.29 46.17 9.19
C GLN A 52 23.22 46.63 8.20
N GLU A 53 22.11 45.91 8.15
CA GLU A 53 20.87 46.48 7.62
C GLU A 53 19.74 46.15 8.59
N SER A 54 19.04 47.19 9.03
CA SER A 54 18.08 47.18 10.12
C SER A 54 16.86 46.35 9.77
N ALA A 55 16.91 45.04 10.02
CA ALA A 55 15.75 44.16 9.88
C ALA A 55 14.71 44.49 10.96
N ALA A 56 13.55 44.97 10.53
CA ALA A 56 12.36 45.12 11.36
C ALA A 56 12.03 43.79 12.10
N PRO A 57 11.52 43.85 13.35
CA PRO A 57 11.24 42.65 14.13
C PRO A 57 10.13 41.85 13.44
N GLY A 58 10.44 40.63 12.97
CA GLY A 58 9.44 39.67 12.48
C GLY A 58 9.73 38.95 11.16
N LYS A 59 10.85 39.21 10.47
CA LYS A 59 11.24 38.42 9.29
C LYS A 59 12.41 37.51 9.61
N PHE A 60 12.11 36.24 9.90
CA PHE A 60 13.10 35.17 9.84
C PHE A 60 13.14 34.58 8.43
N ASP A 61 14.32 34.48 7.84
CA ASP A 61 14.57 33.72 6.62
C ASP A 61 14.20 32.24 6.84
N ARG A 62 13.54 31.60 5.87
CA ARG A 62 13.01 30.22 5.94
C ARG A 62 14.07 29.19 6.35
N ARG A 63 15.35 29.52 6.12
CA ARG A 63 16.51 28.70 6.49
C ARG A 63 16.75 28.59 8.00
N ASN A 64 16.23 29.53 8.80
CA ASN A 64 16.42 29.54 10.25
C ASN A 64 15.41 28.66 11.03
N VAL A 65 14.39 28.11 10.37
CA VAL A 65 13.39 27.22 11.01
C VAL A 65 14.00 25.88 11.42
N LEU A 66 14.99 25.37 10.66
CA LEU A 66 15.66 24.10 10.95
C LEU A 66 16.75 24.21 12.03
N ILE A 67 17.26 25.42 12.30
CA ILE A 67 18.29 25.65 13.33
C ILE A 67 17.66 25.71 14.73
N GLY A 68 16.38 26.09 14.84
CA GLY A 68 15.63 26.14 16.10
C GLY A 68 15.26 24.77 16.68
N LEU A 69 15.41 23.67 15.94
CA LEU A 69 14.99 22.32 16.36
C LEU A 69 16.11 21.50 17.04
N GLY A 70 17.35 21.98 17.08
CA GLY A 70 18.51 21.17 17.49
C GLY A 70 19.32 21.64 18.71
N GLY A 71 18.97 22.76 19.34
CA GLY A 71 19.79 23.38 20.39
C GLY A 71 19.05 23.61 21.71
N LEU A 72 19.74 23.35 22.82
CA LEU A 72 19.26 23.45 24.21
C LEU A 72 18.75 24.86 24.66
N TYR A 73 18.73 25.83 23.75
CA TYR A 73 18.24 27.20 23.95
C TYR A 73 17.00 27.56 23.11
N GLY A 74 16.45 26.62 22.32
CA GLY A 74 15.28 26.87 21.46
C GLY A 74 13.95 27.06 22.20
N ALA A 75 13.89 26.83 23.51
CA ALA A 75 12.64 26.90 24.26
C ALA A 75 12.11 28.33 24.50
N THR A 76 12.98 29.35 24.46
CA THR A 76 12.58 30.73 24.78
C THR A 76 12.12 31.55 23.57
N THR A 77 12.43 31.12 22.34
CA THR A 77 11.98 31.79 21.11
C THR A 77 10.67 31.19 20.53
N LEU A 78 10.25 30.01 21.00
CA LEU A 78 8.98 29.39 20.61
C LEU A 78 7.75 30.02 21.28
N ALA A 79 7.94 30.83 22.34
CA ALA A 79 6.84 31.42 23.09
C ALA A 79 6.25 32.69 22.44
N ALA A 80 6.95 33.30 21.46
CA ALA A 80 6.65 34.66 20.99
C ALA A 80 6.18 34.74 19.52
N SER A 81 5.87 33.62 18.86
CA SER A 81 5.33 33.67 17.50
C SER A 81 4.36 32.52 17.27
N PRO A 82 3.18 32.79 16.68
CA PRO A 82 2.32 31.71 16.25
C PRO A 82 3.13 30.88 15.27
N PHE A 83 3.33 29.61 15.60
CA PHE A 83 3.83 28.61 14.67
C PHE A 83 3.21 28.88 13.29
N ALA A 84 4.02 28.80 12.24
CA ALA A 84 3.53 28.84 10.87
C ALA A 84 2.66 27.60 10.61
N PHE A 85 1.46 27.57 11.18
CA PHE A 85 0.43 26.60 10.90
C PHE A 85 -0.16 26.97 9.55
N ALA A 86 0.18 26.19 8.53
CA ALA A 86 -0.59 26.21 7.30
C ALA A 86 -2.04 25.81 7.64
N ALA A 87 -3.02 26.46 7.00
CA ALA A 87 -4.41 26.01 7.07
C ALA A 87 -4.49 24.62 6.42
N PRO A 88 -4.98 23.58 7.13
CA PRO A 88 -5.09 22.25 6.56
C PRO A 88 -6.19 22.22 5.49
N ILE A 89 -6.01 21.37 4.48
CA ILE A 89 -7.09 21.03 3.56
C ILE A 89 -8.16 20.28 4.38
N SER A 90 -9.36 20.84 4.41
CA SER A 90 -10.50 20.27 5.15
C SER A 90 -11.25 19.25 4.30
N ALA A 91 -12.07 18.40 4.93
CA ALA A 91 -13.02 17.58 4.20
C ALA A 91 -13.96 18.46 3.35
N PRO A 92 -14.35 18.03 2.14
CA PRO A 92 -15.22 18.83 1.28
C PRO A 92 -16.63 18.94 1.85
N ASP A 93 -17.32 20.00 1.47
CA ASP A 93 -18.76 20.15 1.71
C ASP A 93 -19.51 19.25 0.72
N VAL A 94 -19.97 18.09 1.18
CA VAL A 94 -20.65 17.08 0.34
C VAL A 94 -21.92 17.60 -0.34
N THR A 95 -22.54 18.66 0.20
CA THR A 95 -23.73 19.28 -0.40
C THR A 95 -23.41 20.14 -1.62
N LYS A 96 -22.13 20.48 -1.81
CA LYS A 96 -21.61 21.29 -2.92
C LYS A 96 -20.85 20.45 -3.94
N CYS A 97 -21.08 19.14 -3.95
CA CYS A 97 -20.52 18.28 -4.99
C CYS A 97 -20.99 18.73 -6.38
N GLY A 98 -20.05 18.85 -7.31
CA GLY A 98 -20.26 19.25 -8.69
C GLY A 98 -20.00 18.13 -9.69
N PRO A 99 -20.12 18.44 -11.00
CA PRO A 99 -19.68 17.53 -12.05
C PRO A 99 -18.17 17.27 -11.95
N ALA A 100 -17.75 16.05 -12.26
CA ALA A 100 -16.33 15.70 -12.34
C ALA A 100 -15.71 16.11 -13.69
N ASP A 101 -14.42 16.43 -13.66
CA ASP A 101 -13.59 16.77 -14.83
C ASP A 101 -13.13 15.51 -15.56
N LEU A 102 -14.06 14.93 -16.32
CA LEU A 102 -13.82 13.69 -17.06
C LEU A 102 -13.08 13.95 -18.38
N PRO A 103 -12.24 13.01 -18.84
CA PRO A 103 -11.54 13.15 -20.12
C PRO A 103 -12.52 13.17 -21.30
N ALA A 104 -12.10 13.79 -22.40
CA ALA A 104 -12.92 13.91 -23.60
C ALA A 104 -13.39 12.54 -24.12
N GLY A 105 -14.70 12.39 -24.33
CA GLY A 105 -15.32 11.15 -24.79
C GLY A 105 -15.69 10.17 -23.67
N ALA A 106 -15.37 10.46 -22.42
CA ALA A 106 -15.90 9.70 -21.29
C ALA A 106 -17.41 9.89 -21.16
N ALA A 107 -18.11 8.82 -20.78
CA ALA A 107 -19.53 8.92 -20.47
C ALA A 107 -19.72 9.86 -19.25
N PRO A 108 -20.70 10.79 -19.29
CA PRO A 108 -21.03 11.61 -18.14
C PRO A 108 -21.30 10.73 -16.92
N THR A 109 -20.52 10.95 -15.85
CA THR A 109 -20.63 10.16 -14.62
C THR A 109 -20.88 11.11 -13.46
N ASN A 110 -21.98 10.89 -12.74
CA ASN A 110 -22.25 11.60 -11.50
C ASN A 110 -21.52 10.90 -10.35
N CYS A 111 -20.48 11.53 -9.83
CA CYS A 111 -19.65 10.98 -8.76
C CYS A 111 -20.08 11.46 -7.36
N CYS A 112 -21.14 12.27 -7.28
CA CYS A 112 -21.60 12.81 -6.02
C CYS A 112 -22.21 11.73 -5.13
N PRO A 113 -21.90 11.77 -3.82
CA PRO A 113 -22.48 10.83 -2.88
C PRO A 113 -24.00 11.03 -2.79
N PRO A 114 -24.74 9.99 -2.40
CA PRO A 114 -26.17 10.12 -2.12
C PRO A 114 -26.36 11.10 -0.94
N PRO A 115 -27.57 11.69 -0.75
CA PRO A 115 -27.83 12.61 0.34
C PRO A 115 -27.41 12.01 1.69
N THR A 116 -26.44 12.66 2.33
CA THR A 116 -25.88 12.21 3.60
C THR A 116 -26.63 12.83 4.77
N GLY A 117 -26.72 12.10 5.88
CA GLY A 117 -27.14 12.66 7.17
C GLY A 117 -26.07 13.56 7.79
N GLU A 118 -26.19 13.79 9.10
CA GLU A 118 -25.19 14.53 9.87
C GLU A 118 -23.78 13.93 9.72
N ILE A 119 -22.81 14.76 9.35
CA ILE A 119 -21.40 14.38 9.31
C ILE A 119 -20.88 14.40 10.74
N ILE A 120 -20.38 13.26 11.20
CA ILE A 120 -19.84 13.09 12.55
C ILE A 120 -18.32 12.95 12.53
N ASP A 121 -17.66 13.40 13.60
CA ASP A 121 -16.24 13.19 13.79
C ASP A 121 -15.90 11.71 13.95
N PHE A 122 -14.96 11.24 13.14
CA PHE A 122 -14.48 9.86 13.22
C PHE A 122 -13.84 9.58 14.59
N LYS A 123 -14.30 8.51 15.23
CA LYS A 123 -13.69 7.94 16.44
C LYS A 123 -13.17 6.55 16.11
N PHE A 124 -11.94 6.27 16.52
CA PHE A 124 -11.40 4.92 16.38
C PHE A 124 -12.31 3.92 17.09
N PRO A 125 -12.66 2.79 16.43
CA PRO A 125 -13.39 1.73 17.10
C PRO A 125 -12.53 1.18 18.25
N PRO A 126 -13.15 0.50 19.23
CA PRO A 126 -12.40 -0.21 20.26
C PRO A 126 -11.36 -1.14 19.63
N PRO A 127 -10.20 -1.33 20.28
CA PRO A 127 -9.18 -2.26 19.81
C PRO A 127 -9.81 -3.63 19.55
N SER A 128 -9.60 -4.17 18.35
CA SER A 128 -10.08 -5.51 18.00
C SER A 128 -9.24 -6.55 18.75
N THR A 129 -9.87 -7.63 19.21
CA THR A 129 -9.17 -8.79 19.76
C THR A 129 -8.38 -9.55 18.69
N THR A 130 -8.70 -9.32 17.41
CA THR A 130 -8.03 -9.94 16.26
C THR A 130 -7.69 -8.88 15.23
N LEU A 131 -6.41 -8.79 14.87
CA LEU A 131 -5.93 -7.93 13.80
C LEU A 131 -6.31 -8.51 12.44
N ARG A 132 -6.77 -7.65 11.54
CA ARG A 132 -6.97 -7.98 10.13
C ARG A 132 -5.61 -8.08 9.45
N VAL A 133 -5.32 -9.23 8.85
CA VAL A 133 -4.09 -9.47 8.09
C VAL A 133 -4.45 -9.58 6.63
N ARG A 134 -4.06 -8.59 5.83
CA ARG A 134 -4.30 -8.58 4.38
C ARG A 134 -3.43 -9.65 3.71
N PRO A 135 -4.01 -10.65 3.02
CA PRO A 135 -3.22 -11.68 2.35
C PRO A 135 -2.69 -11.18 1.00
N ALA A 136 -1.57 -11.75 0.56
CA ALA A 136 -1.07 -11.52 -0.78
C ALA A 136 -1.97 -12.25 -1.79
N ALA A 137 -2.52 -11.51 -2.76
CA ALA A 137 -3.54 -12.02 -3.68
C ALA A 137 -3.14 -13.29 -4.46
N HIS A 138 -1.86 -13.40 -4.85
CA HIS A 138 -1.32 -14.55 -5.58
C HIS A 138 -1.16 -15.82 -4.74
N LEU A 139 -1.29 -15.72 -3.41
CA LEU A 139 -1.21 -16.84 -2.46
C LEU A 139 -2.56 -17.16 -1.80
N ALA A 140 -3.63 -16.48 -2.20
CA ALA A 140 -4.96 -16.72 -1.67
C ALA A 140 -5.44 -18.12 -2.04
N ASP A 141 -5.93 -18.87 -1.05
CA ASP A 141 -6.52 -20.18 -1.26
C ASP A 141 -7.96 -20.07 -1.79
N GLU A 142 -8.53 -21.21 -2.20
CA GLU A 142 -9.89 -21.28 -2.75
C GLU A 142 -10.96 -20.78 -1.77
N ALA A 143 -10.78 -21.06 -0.48
CA ALA A 143 -11.72 -20.65 0.56
C ALA A 143 -11.75 -19.12 0.72
N TYR A 144 -10.58 -18.48 0.75
CA TYR A 144 -10.47 -17.03 0.77
C TYR A 144 -11.02 -16.41 -0.50
N ILE A 145 -10.69 -16.96 -1.68
CA ILE A 145 -11.19 -16.45 -2.96
C ILE A 145 -12.72 -16.53 -3.01
N ALA A 146 -13.32 -17.65 -2.58
CA ALA A 146 -14.77 -17.79 -2.48
C ALA A 146 -15.39 -16.76 -1.53
N LYS A 147 -14.77 -16.53 -0.37
CA LYS A 147 -15.20 -15.49 0.58
C LYS A 147 -15.15 -14.09 -0.02
N PHE A 148 -14.04 -13.74 -0.69
CA PHE A 148 -13.87 -12.42 -1.29
C PHE A 148 -14.83 -12.21 -2.46
N ASN A 149 -15.03 -13.23 -3.30
CA ASN A 149 -16.08 -13.23 -4.33
C ASN A 149 -17.44 -12.92 -3.71
N LYS A 150 -17.81 -13.61 -2.62
CA LYS A 150 -19.11 -13.38 -1.97
C LYS A 150 -19.25 -11.95 -1.43
N ALA A 151 -18.19 -11.40 -0.84
CA ALA A 151 -18.21 -10.03 -0.33
C ALA A 151 -18.44 -9.00 -1.45
N VAL A 152 -17.74 -9.14 -2.57
CA VAL A 152 -17.89 -8.23 -3.73
C VAL A 152 -19.23 -8.45 -4.45
N GLU A 153 -19.71 -9.69 -4.56
CA GLU A 153 -21.04 -10.01 -5.07
C GLU A 153 -22.13 -9.26 -4.28
N LEU A 154 -22.11 -9.37 -2.95
CA LEU A 154 -23.08 -8.69 -2.09
C LEU A 154 -22.98 -7.17 -2.18
N MET A 155 -21.76 -6.65 -2.31
CA MET A 155 -21.53 -5.21 -2.45
C MET A 155 -22.06 -4.66 -3.79
N ARG A 156 -21.95 -5.45 -4.86
CA ARG A 156 -22.53 -5.13 -6.18
C ARG A 156 -24.05 -5.28 -6.20
N ALA A 157 -24.61 -6.13 -5.35
CA ALA A 157 -26.06 -6.33 -5.23
C ALA A 157 -26.77 -5.27 -4.38
N LEU A 158 -26.03 -4.39 -3.71
CA LEU A 158 -26.62 -3.25 -2.98
C LEU A 158 -27.32 -2.28 -3.95
N PRO A 159 -28.36 -1.56 -3.50
CA PRO A 159 -28.97 -0.48 -4.27
C PRO A 159 -27.93 0.53 -4.74
N GLU A 160 -28.09 1.03 -5.95
CA GLU A 160 -27.15 1.97 -6.59
C GLU A 160 -27.01 3.30 -5.83
N ASP A 161 -28.01 3.67 -5.03
CA ASP A 161 -28.03 4.84 -4.16
C ASP A 161 -27.54 4.54 -2.72
N ASP A 162 -27.27 3.28 -2.39
CA ASP A 162 -26.61 2.94 -1.12
C ASP A 162 -25.16 3.42 -1.18
N PRO A 163 -24.68 4.27 -0.24
CA PRO A 163 -23.31 4.78 -0.24
C PRO A 163 -22.25 3.67 -0.12
N ARG A 164 -22.64 2.46 0.27
CA ARG A 164 -21.77 1.28 0.39
C ARG A 164 -21.73 0.43 -0.88
N SER A 165 -22.60 0.69 -1.85
CA SER A 165 -22.64 -0.07 -3.11
C SER A 165 -21.31 0.01 -3.84
N PHE A 166 -21.04 -1.01 -4.68
CA PHE A 166 -19.80 -1.06 -5.45
C PHE A 166 -19.60 0.20 -6.31
N LYS A 167 -20.69 0.66 -6.94
CA LYS A 167 -20.68 1.90 -7.73
C LYS A 167 -20.38 3.12 -6.87
N GLN A 168 -21.07 3.30 -5.74
CA GLN A 168 -20.85 4.50 -4.92
C GLN A 168 -19.47 4.53 -4.29
N GLN A 169 -18.90 3.39 -3.94
CA GLN A 169 -17.51 3.34 -3.51
C GLN A 169 -16.56 3.76 -4.65
N ALA A 170 -16.77 3.31 -5.89
CA ALA A 170 -16.02 3.81 -7.04
C ALA A 170 -16.19 5.34 -7.26
N SER A 171 -17.40 5.87 -7.06
CA SER A 171 -17.70 7.31 -7.14
C SER A 171 -16.89 8.14 -6.15
N VAL A 172 -16.56 7.61 -4.97
CA VAL A 172 -15.68 8.32 -3.99
C VAL A 172 -14.33 8.64 -4.60
N HIS A 173 -13.70 7.70 -5.33
CA HIS A 173 -12.44 7.98 -5.99
C HIS A 173 -12.61 9.08 -7.04
N CYS A 174 -13.61 8.96 -7.92
CA CYS A 174 -13.88 9.99 -8.92
C CYS A 174 -14.06 11.39 -8.28
N ALA A 175 -14.89 11.49 -7.24
CA ALA A 175 -15.22 12.79 -6.66
C ALA A 175 -14.02 13.53 -6.03
N TYR A 176 -13.09 12.79 -5.42
CA TYR A 176 -11.91 13.38 -4.77
C TYR A 176 -10.71 13.57 -5.71
N CYS A 177 -10.76 13.00 -6.91
CA CYS A 177 -9.62 12.92 -7.82
C CYS A 177 -9.86 13.63 -9.15
N ASP A 178 -11.11 13.83 -9.53
CA ASP A 178 -11.52 14.41 -10.81
C ASP A 178 -12.38 15.66 -10.58
N GLY A 179 -12.00 16.53 -9.63
CA GLY A 179 -12.52 17.91 -9.55
C GLY A 179 -13.96 18.10 -9.03
N ALA A 180 -14.64 17.05 -8.56
CA ALA A 180 -16.04 17.19 -8.13
C ALA A 180 -16.25 18.03 -6.85
N TYR A 181 -15.18 18.42 -6.15
CA TYR A 181 -15.24 19.25 -4.95
C TYR A 181 -14.27 20.42 -5.02
N ASP A 182 -14.73 21.59 -4.56
CA ASP A 182 -13.89 22.73 -4.21
C ASP A 182 -13.42 22.65 -2.75
N GLN A 183 -12.28 23.29 -2.46
CA GLN A 183 -11.77 23.46 -1.11
C GLN A 183 -12.65 24.42 -0.31
N VAL A 184 -13.01 24.02 0.92
CA VAL A 184 -13.85 24.83 1.81
C VAL A 184 -13.17 26.17 2.10
N GLY A 185 -13.86 27.28 1.78
CA GLY A 185 -13.35 28.64 1.93
C GLY A 185 -12.56 29.17 0.72
N PHE A 186 -12.33 28.34 -0.30
CA PHE A 186 -11.60 28.68 -1.52
C PHE A 186 -12.39 28.18 -2.75
N PRO A 187 -13.48 28.87 -3.13
CA PRO A 187 -14.27 28.48 -4.30
C PRO A 187 -13.43 28.56 -5.59
N ASN A 188 -13.69 27.66 -6.53
CA ASN A 188 -12.91 27.46 -7.77
C ASN A 188 -11.46 27.00 -7.54
N LEU A 189 -11.17 26.46 -6.35
CA LEU A 189 -9.93 25.75 -6.09
C LEU A 189 -10.28 24.31 -5.75
N GLU A 190 -10.13 23.43 -6.73
CA GLU A 190 -10.47 22.03 -6.60
C GLU A 190 -9.68 21.33 -5.48
N LEU A 191 -10.36 20.38 -4.86
CA LEU A 191 -9.73 19.40 -3.99
C LEU A 191 -9.09 18.31 -4.83
N GLN A 192 -7.76 18.17 -4.73
CA GLN A 192 -7.01 17.12 -5.40
C GLN A 192 -6.18 16.33 -4.39
N VAL A 193 -6.50 15.04 -4.24
CA VAL A 193 -5.81 14.14 -3.31
C VAL A 193 -4.55 13.50 -3.92
N HIS A 194 -4.46 13.44 -5.25
CA HIS A 194 -3.27 12.97 -5.95
C HIS A 194 -2.17 14.03 -6.02
N ASN A 195 -0.95 13.61 -6.38
CA ASN A 195 0.21 14.48 -6.59
C ASN A 195 0.55 15.37 -5.39
N SER A 196 0.18 14.93 -4.18
CA SER A 196 0.41 15.64 -2.93
C SER A 196 0.62 14.67 -1.78
N TRP A 197 0.96 15.21 -0.60
CA TRP A 197 1.06 14.45 0.64
C TRP A 197 -0.27 13.81 1.11
N LEU A 198 -1.41 14.16 0.51
CA LEU A 198 -2.72 13.61 0.85
C LEU A 198 -2.94 12.23 0.24
N PHE A 199 -2.11 11.85 -0.74
CA PHE A 199 -2.24 10.60 -1.48
C PHE A 199 -2.35 9.39 -0.54
N PHE A 200 -1.34 9.16 0.30
CA PHE A 200 -1.35 8.01 1.21
C PHE A 200 -2.45 8.02 2.27
N PRO A 201 -2.67 9.13 3.02
CA PRO A 201 -3.72 9.13 4.04
C PRO A 201 -5.13 9.00 3.44
N PHE A 202 -5.42 9.66 2.31
CA PHE A 202 -6.72 9.51 1.64
C PHE A 202 -6.99 8.06 1.26
N HIS A 203 -6.08 7.43 0.50
CA HIS A 203 -6.25 6.04 0.06
C HIS A 203 -6.28 5.05 1.24
N ARG A 204 -5.54 5.34 2.33
CA ARG A 204 -5.62 4.52 3.56
C ARG A 204 -7.03 4.55 4.16
N TYR A 205 -7.65 5.72 4.29
CA TYR A 205 -9.01 5.83 4.82
C TYR A 205 -10.06 5.28 3.85
N TYR A 206 -9.89 5.51 2.54
CA TYR A 206 -10.77 4.94 1.52
C TYR A 206 -10.80 3.41 1.63
N LEU A 207 -9.63 2.76 1.65
CA LEU A 207 -9.54 1.32 1.81
C LEU A 207 -9.94 0.82 3.20
N TYR A 208 -9.78 1.64 4.25
CA TYR A 208 -10.23 1.30 5.61
C TYR A 208 -11.74 1.09 5.64
N PHE A 209 -12.52 2.01 5.07
CA PHE A 209 -13.98 1.86 5.04
C PHE A 209 -14.42 0.80 4.03
N PHE A 210 -13.80 0.74 2.85
CA PHE A 210 -14.09 -0.28 1.83
C PHE A 210 -13.94 -1.72 2.38
N GLU A 211 -12.82 -2.01 3.04
CA GLU A 211 -12.58 -3.31 3.68
C GLU A 211 -13.63 -3.65 4.76
N ARG A 212 -14.02 -2.66 5.56
CA ARG A 212 -15.03 -2.85 6.63
C ARG A 212 -16.43 -3.07 6.07
N ILE A 213 -16.77 -2.43 4.96
CA ILE A 213 -18.03 -2.66 4.25
C ILE A 213 -18.08 -4.10 3.77
N LEU A 214 -17.03 -4.56 3.07
CA LEU A 214 -16.92 -5.94 2.60
C LEU A 214 -17.07 -6.94 3.74
N GLY A 215 -16.30 -6.79 4.82
CA GLY A 215 -16.37 -7.66 5.98
C GLY A 215 -17.75 -7.67 6.64
N LYS A 216 -18.43 -6.51 6.71
CA LYS A 216 -19.78 -6.41 7.26
C LYS A 216 -20.83 -7.11 6.38
N LEU A 217 -20.68 -7.09 5.06
CA LEU A 217 -21.63 -7.72 4.15
C LEU A 217 -21.63 -9.25 4.25
N ILE A 218 -20.50 -9.85 4.64
CA ILE A 218 -20.37 -11.31 4.83
C ILE A 218 -20.35 -11.72 6.30
N ASP A 219 -20.70 -10.81 7.21
CA ASP A 219 -20.67 -11.02 8.66
C ASP A 219 -19.33 -11.56 9.20
N ASP A 220 -18.21 -11.15 8.58
CA ASP A 220 -16.86 -11.53 8.98
C ASP A 220 -16.09 -10.29 9.48
N PRO A 221 -16.06 -10.04 10.81
CA PRO A 221 -15.34 -8.89 11.36
C PRO A 221 -13.82 -9.00 11.18
N THR A 222 -13.30 -10.19 10.85
CA THR A 222 -11.87 -10.47 10.64
C THR A 222 -11.46 -10.40 9.17
N PHE A 223 -12.40 -10.24 8.24
CA PHE A 223 -12.12 -10.09 6.82
C PHE A 223 -11.12 -8.96 6.57
N ALA A 224 -10.13 -9.24 5.74
CA ALA A 224 -9.12 -8.29 5.31
C ALA A 224 -9.01 -8.37 3.79
N MET A 225 -9.00 -7.21 3.11
CA MET A 225 -8.93 -7.14 1.64
C MET A 225 -7.54 -7.61 1.17
N PRO A 226 -7.43 -8.36 0.06
CA PRO A 226 -6.11 -8.82 -0.38
C PRO A 226 -5.32 -7.65 -0.96
N PHE A 227 -4.00 -7.77 -0.99
CA PHE A 227 -3.14 -6.82 -1.70
C PHE A 227 -2.47 -7.51 -2.89
N TRP A 228 -2.33 -6.78 -3.99
CA TRP A 228 -1.55 -7.24 -5.13
C TRP A 228 -0.06 -7.06 -4.80
N ASN A 229 0.63 -8.17 -4.53
CA ASN A 229 2.05 -8.20 -4.13
C ASN A 229 3.01 -8.11 -5.34
N TRP A 230 2.84 -7.08 -6.16
CA TRP A 230 3.59 -6.91 -7.42
C TRP A 230 5.08 -6.60 -7.23
N ASP A 231 5.52 -6.28 -6.03
CA ASP A 231 6.93 -6.13 -5.65
C ASP A 231 7.65 -7.47 -5.39
N SER A 232 6.90 -8.58 -5.39
CA SER A 232 7.45 -9.94 -5.31
C SER A 232 7.32 -10.67 -6.65
N PRO A 233 8.34 -11.45 -7.09
CA PRO A 233 8.28 -12.17 -8.37
C PRO A 233 7.03 -13.04 -8.57
N GLY A 234 6.53 -13.66 -7.50
CA GLY A 234 5.31 -14.49 -7.56
C GLY A 234 4.02 -13.68 -7.77
N GLY A 235 4.01 -12.41 -7.40
CA GLY A 235 2.87 -11.51 -7.52
C GLY A 235 2.94 -10.54 -8.70
N MET A 236 3.95 -10.61 -9.56
CA MET A 236 4.11 -9.72 -10.72
C MET A 236 3.13 -9.99 -11.88
N ARG A 237 2.16 -10.89 -11.72
CA ARG A 237 1.08 -11.12 -12.69
C ARG A 237 -0.23 -10.66 -12.09
N ILE A 238 -1.22 -10.30 -12.92
CA ILE A 238 -2.59 -10.10 -12.43
C ILE A 238 -3.01 -11.38 -11.67
N PRO A 239 -3.42 -11.29 -10.40
CA PRO A 239 -3.83 -12.46 -9.64
C PRO A 239 -4.98 -13.21 -10.33
N ALA A 240 -4.88 -14.53 -10.44
CA ALA A 240 -5.82 -15.36 -11.20
C ALA A 240 -7.28 -15.20 -10.76
N MET A 241 -7.52 -14.87 -9.48
CA MET A 241 -8.88 -14.60 -8.95
C MET A 241 -9.58 -13.43 -9.64
N TYR A 242 -8.83 -12.50 -10.25
CA TYR A 242 -9.40 -11.39 -11.02
C TYR A 242 -9.62 -11.73 -12.49
N ALA A 243 -9.03 -12.81 -13.02
CA ALA A 243 -9.05 -13.15 -14.44
C ALA A 243 -10.20 -14.09 -14.85
N ASN A 244 -10.97 -14.63 -13.91
CA ASN A 244 -12.10 -15.52 -14.18
C ASN A 244 -13.34 -14.71 -14.62
N PRO A 245 -13.82 -14.83 -15.88
CA PRO A 245 -14.97 -14.06 -16.37
C PRO A 245 -16.28 -14.29 -15.61
N ASN A 246 -16.41 -15.42 -14.91
CA ASN A 246 -17.59 -15.77 -14.13
C ASN A 246 -17.53 -15.26 -12.68
N SER A 247 -16.46 -14.55 -12.30
CA SER A 247 -16.27 -14.02 -10.94
C SER A 247 -16.81 -12.59 -10.81
N PRO A 248 -17.40 -12.20 -9.67
CA PRO A 248 -17.74 -10.81 -9.36
C PRO A 248 -16.52 -9.88 -9.26
N LEU A 249 -15.29 -10.43 -9.19
CA LEU A 249 -14.02 -9.71 -9.19
C LEU A 249 -13.51 -9.40 -10.62
N TYR A 250 -14.15 -9.97 -11.64
CA TYR A 250 -13.81 -9.74 -13.03
C TYR A 250 -14.17 -8.34 -13.48
N ASP A 251 -13.39 -7.83 -14.42
CA ASP A 251 -13.66 -6.60 -15.14
C ASP A 251 -13.20 -6.77 -16.59
N SER A 252 -14.12 -6.60 -17.54
CA SER A 252 -13.86 -6.72 -18.97
C SER A 252 -13.08 -5.52 -19.54
N LEU A 253 -12.98 -4.41 -18.80
CA LEU A 253 -12.33 -3.18 -19.23
C LEU A 253 -10.83 -3.15 -18.93
N ARG A 254 -10.19 -4.31 -18.80
CA ARG A 254 -8.72 -4.45 -18.64
C ARG A 254 -8.04 -4.71 -19.98
N ASP A 255 -6.77 -4.29 -20.13
CA ASP A 255 -5.99 -4.63 -21.33
C ASP A 255 -5.90 -6.16 -21.48
N GLN A 256 -6.34 -6.66 -22.63
CA GLN A 256 -6.37 -8.08 -22.94
C GLN A 256 -4.95 -8.67 -23.07
N ARG A 257 -3.95 -7.85 -23.42
CA ARG A 257 -2.55 -8.27 -23.61
C ARG A 257 -1.81 -8.42 -22.28
N HIS A 258 -2.27 -7.77 -21.22
CA HIS A 258 -1.69 -7.85 -19.87
C HIS A 258 -2.42 -8.82 -18.93
N GLN A 259 -3.36 -9.61 -19.45
CA GLN A 259 -3.93 -10.72 -18.68
C GLN A 259 -2.85 -11.79 -18.39
N PRO A 260 -3.03 -12.64 -17.35
CA PRO A 260 -2.12 -13.76 -17.12
C PRO A 260 -1.97 -14.61 -18.39
N PRO A 261 -0.75 -15.09 -18.73
CA PRO A 261 0.44 -15.17 -17.87
C PRO A 261 1.40 -13.97 -17.96
N THR A 262 1.00 -12.86 -18.59
CA THR A 262 1.87 -11.68 -18.78
C THR A 262 2.36 -11.11 -17.46
N VAL A 263 3.66 -10.81 -17.41
CA VAL A 263 4.32 -10.17 -16.26
C VAL A 263 4.18 -8.67 -16.39
N LEU A 264 3.79 -8.01 -15.30
CA LEU A 264 3.69 -6.57 -15.15
C LEU A 264 5.03 -5.89 -15.46
N ASP A 265 4.96 -4.83 -16.25
CA ASP A 265 6.02 -3.83 -16.35
C ASP A 265 5.73 -2.68 -15.37
N LEU A 266 6.55 -2.56 -14.31
CA LEU A 266 6.39 -1.49 -13.31
C LEU A 266 6.76 -0.10 -13.85
N ASN A 267 7.40 -0.04 -15.02
CA ASN A 267 7.76 1.20 -15.72
C ASN A 267 7.00 1.33 -17.05
N TYR A 268 5.77 0.83 -17.10
CA TYR A 268 4.95 0.86 -18.31
C TYR A 268 4.69 2.29 -18.80
N SER A 269 5.08 2.57 -20.04
CA SER A 269 4.95 3.88 -20.69
C SER A 269 3.80 3.96 -21.69
N GLY A 270 2.88 2.98 -21.70
CA GLY A 270 1.77 2.89 -22.67
C GLY A 270 2.07 2.05 -23.90
N THR A 271 3.29 1.53 -24.04
CA THR A 271 3.69 0.65 -25.15
C THR A 271 4.39 -0.59 -24.61
N ASP A 272 4.04 -1.75 -25.16
CA ASP A 272 4.75 -2.98 -24.82
C ASP A 272 6.12 -3.03 -25.51
N PRO A 273 7.16 -3.55 -24.83
CA PRO A 273 8.39 -3.85 -25.51
C PRO A 273 8.11 -4.88 -26.63
N PRO A 274 8.79 -4.78 -27.78
CA PRO A 274 8.62 -5.74 -28.86
C PRO A 274 8.84 -7.16 -28.32
N SER A 275 7.89 -8.05 -28.60
CA SER A 275 7.93 -9.42 -28.10
C SER A 275 9.25 -10.07 -28.52
N VAL A 276 10.14 -10.33 -27.56
CA VAL A 276 11.28 -11.22 -27.80
C VAL A 276 10.66 -12.59 -27.98
N LEU A 277 10.57 -13.04 -29.24
CA LEU A 277 10.30 -14.43 -29.56
C LEU A 277 11.41 -15.26 -28.92
N ILE A 278 11.17 -15.73 -27.69
CA ILE A 278 11.98 -16.79 -27.12
C ILE A 278 11.61 -18.02 -27.95
N ASN A 279 12.37 -18.23 -29.03
CA ASN A 279 12.45 -19.51 -29.71
C ASN A 279 12.80 -20.54 -28.63
N ARG A 280 11.80 -21.26 -28.13
CA ARG A 280 12.02 -22.57 -27.51
C ARG A 280 12.54 -23.48 -28.60
N ARG A 281 13.85 -23.38 -28.89
CA ARG A 281 14.57 -24.46 -29.56
C ARG A 281 14.53 -25.65 -28.61
N GLY A 282 13.96 -26.74 -29.11
CA GLY A 282 13.66 -27.93 -28.34
C GLY A 282 14.90 -28.55 -27.71
N GLU A 283 14.70 -29.06 -26.51
CA GLU A 283 15.45 -30.20 -25.98
C GLU A 283 14.51 -31.39 -26.10
N THR A 284 14.78 -32.21 -27.11
CA THR A 284 14.39 -33.62 -27.21
C THR A 284 15.28 -34.46 -26.31
#